data_AF-A0A7S2NJ79-F1
#
_entry.id   AF-A0A7S2NJ79-F1
#
_cell.length_a   1.000
_cell.length_b   1.000
_cell.length_c   1.000
_cell.angle_alpha   90.00
_cell.angle_beta   90.00
_cell.angle_gamma   90.00
#
_symmetry.space_group_name_H-M   'P 1'
#
loop_
_entity.id
_entity.type
_entity.pdbx_description
1 polymer ?
#
loop_
_entity_poly.entity_id
_entity_poly.type
_entity_poly.pdbx_seq_one_letter_code
_entity_poly.pdbx_strand_id
1 'polypeptide(L)'
;RIVQQNHDGLPQKAGMPQQVVNEIHGAVHSPDNPVVPMSGDLRTDLYADLLDCEASADLAIAVGTSLCGMNADRVVLTPAAKAEKGKALGAVIIGLQRTVRDGTATLRIFEHCDTVFSMLADEMALADVPPPRGAGEFFCPAVLSGGGDDAYLLQGIPYDAAGRFLPDGLHGVIGGALDLRESAKIVITQGKHAGARGEVDSYDREGNPKCRFQIRLRRDKAFKAAYDLVLGSWWLQAAADGTVPRLPVVNEPDEEDSSEGAMAVRALCDEYERVVLLRPTDAPPLPPQGWNVPE
;
A
#
# COMPACT_ATOMS: atom_id res chain seq x y z
N ARG A 1 -1.05 -10.65 9.35
CA ARG A 1 -1.22 -9.61 8.31
C ARG A 1 -2.19 -8.57 8.82
N ILE A 2 -2.06 -7.31 8.42
CA ILE A 2 -3.07 -6.26 8.64
C ILE A 2 -3.70 -5.93 7.30
N VAL A 3 -5.02 -6.10 7.18
CA VAL A 3 -5.78 -5.69 5.99
C VAL A 3 -6.51 -4.39 6.32
N GLN A 4 -6.09 -3.30 5.69
CA GLN A 4 -6.58 -1.96 5.96
C GLN A 4 -7.49 -1.48 4.83
N GLN A 5 -8.73 -1.13 5.18
CA GLN A 5 -9.70 -0.57 4.23
C GLN A 5 -9.69 0.95 4.21
N ASN A 6 -9.17 1.60 5.25
CA ASN A 6 -9.01 3.05 5.29
C ASN A 6 -7.83 3.49 4.42
N HIS A 7 -7.90 4.73 3.96
CA HIS A 7 -6.89 5.36 3.10
C HIS A 7 -5.98 6.35 3.85
N ASP A 8 -6.13 6.42 5.18
CA ASP A 8 -5.48 7.40 6.06
C ASP A 8 -3.97 7.17 6.25
N GLY A 9 -3.49 5.96 5.97
CA GLY A 9 -2.10 5.54 6.18
C GLY A 9 -1.72 5.43 7.66
N LEU A 10 -2.68 5.31 8.57
CA LEU A 10 -2.42 5.27 10.01
C LEU A 10 -1.53 4.09 10.45
N PRO A 11 -1.66 2.85 9.91
CA PRO A 11 -0.73 1.78 10.24
C PRO A 11 0.73 2.17 9.99
N GLN A 12 1.01 2.83 8.86
CA GLN A 12 2.36 3.24 8.51
C GLN A 12 2.84 4.47 9.27
N LYS A 13 1.94 5.43 9.54
CA LYS A 13 2.23 6.54 10.46
C LYS A 13 2.48 6.08 11.90
N ALA A 14 1.99 4.89 12.27
CA ALA A 14 2.35 4.23 13.53
C ALA A 14 3.70 3.51 13.46
N GLY A 15 4.27 3.33 12.26
CA GLY A 15 5.54 2.63 12.03
C GLY A 15 5.39 1.14 11.74
N MET A 16 4.20 0.66 11.37
CA MET A 16 4.03 -0.72 10.91
C MET A 16 4.89 -0.97 9.67
N PRO A 17 5.67 -2.06 9.64
CA PRO A 17 6.45 -2.41 8.45
C PRO A 17 5.54 -2.60 7.23
N GLN A 18 5.91 -2.01 6.08
CA GLN A 18 5.08 -2.04 4.88
C GLN A 18 4.73 -3.46 4.45
N GLN A 19 5.65 -4.41 4.62
CA GLN A 19 5.47 -5.80 4.23
C GLN A 19 4.42 -6.56 5.05
N VAL A 20 3.88 -6.01 6.14
CA VAL A 20 2.80 -6.67 6.91
C VAL A 20 1.42 -6.03 6.68
N VAL A 21 1.36 -4.92 5.93
CA VAL A 21 0.15 -4.14 5.69
C VAL A 21 -0.34 -4.34 4.26
N ASN A 22 -1.66 -4.57 4.12
CA ASN A 22 -2.37 -4.62 2.85
C ASN A 22 -3.40 -3.48 2.81
N GLU A 23 -3.10 -2.43 2.03
CA GLU A 23 -4.00 -1.29 1.83
C GLU A 23 -4.88 -1.51 0.61
N ILE A 24 -5.81 -2.46 0.73
CA ILE A 24 -6.56 -2.98 -0.42
C ILE A 24 -7.32 -1.89 -1.19
N HIS A 25 -7.77 -0.82 -0.53
CA HIS A 25 -8.51 0.29 -1.15
C HIS A 25 -7.65 1.53 -1.44
N GLY A 26 -6.33 1.39 -1.38
CA GLY A 26 -5.40 2.49 -1.63
C GLY A 26 -5.16 3.39 -0.44
N ALA A 27 -4.16 4.26 -0.58
CA ALA A 27 -3.74 5.20 0.45
C ALA A 27 -3.52 6.59 -0.14
N VAL A 28 -3.74 7.62 0.67
CA VAL A 28 -3.52 9.03 0.25
C VAL A 28 -2.06 9.30 -0.07
N HIS A 29 -1.14 8.56 0.57
CA HIS A 29 0.30 8.79 0.48
C HIS A 29 1.04 7.75 -0.40
N SER A 30 0.31 6.99 -1.21
CA SER A 30 0.85 5.95 -2.10
C SER A 30 0.47 6.27 -3.56
N PRO A 31 1.39 6.82 -4.37
CA PRO A 31 1.10 7.20 -5.75
C PRO A 31 0.85 5.98 -6.65
N ASP A 32 1.39 4.83 -6.29
CA ASP A 32 1.25 3.54 -6.96
C ASP A 32 0.03 2.72 -6.49
N ASN A 33 -0.59 3.11 -5.38
CA ASN A 33 -1.87 2.58 -4.89
C ASN A 33 -2.80 3.71 -4.42
N PRO A 34 -3.18 4.65 -5.30
CA PRO A 34 -4.04 5.76 -4.93
C PRO A 34 -5.44 5.27 -4.57
N VAL A 35 -6.16 6.04 -3.74
CA VAL A 35 -7.51 5.71 -3.26
C VAL A 35 -8.40 5.19 -4.39
N VAL A 36 -8.97 4.01 -4.14
CA VAL A 36 -9.81 3.28 -5.08
C VAL A 36 -11.28 3.61 -4.78
N PRO A 37 -12.05 4.17 -5.73
CA PRO A 37 -13.48 4.36 -5.55
C PRO A 37 -14.19 3.00 -5.53
N MET A 38 -15.43 2.95 -5.05
CA MET A 38 -16.22 1.70 -4.95
C MET A 38 -16.32 0.89 -6.26
N SER A 39 -16.23 1.57 -7.42
CA SER A 39 -16.26 0.94 -8.76
C SER A 39 -14.88 0.86 -9.43
N GLY A 40 -13.80 1.07 -8.68
CA GLY A 40 -12.43 1.06 -9.19
C GLY A 40 -11.79 -0.32 -9.17
N ASP A 41 -10.69 -0.45 -9.91
CA ASP A 41 -9.89 -1.67 -9.96
C ASP A 41 -8.93 -1.72 -8.76
N LEU A 42 -8.97 -2.83 -8.02
CA LEU A 42 -8.01 -3.12 -6.96
C LEU A 42 -6.66 -3.51 -7.57
N ARG A 43 -5.58 -3.19 -6.87
CA ARG A 43 -4.25 -3.72 -7.19
C ARG A 43 -4.25 -5.24 -7.09
N THR A 44 -3.79 -5.91 -8.16
CA THR A 44 -3.86 -7.36 -8.30
C THR A 44 -2.99 -8.09 -7.27
N ASP A 45 -1.82 -7.55 -6.93
CA ASP A 45 -0.93 -8.09 -5.91
C ASP A 45 -1.54 -8.00 -4.51
N LEU A 46 -2.14 -6.86 -4.15
CA LEU A 46 -2.84 -6.69 -2.87
C LEU A 46 -4.10 -7.56 -2.79
N TYR A 47 -4.80 -7.73 -3.91
CA TYR A 47 -5.96 -8.62 -3.95
C TYR A 47 -5.55 -10.10 -3.81
N ALA A 48 -4.46 -10.52 -4.45
CA ALA A 48 -3.93 -11.86 -4.27
C ALA A 48 -3.52 -12.12 -2.81
N ASP A 49 -2.79 -11.18 -2.20
CA ASP A 49 -2.42 -11.24 -0.78
C ASP A 49 -3.64 -11.27 0.17
N LEU A 50 -4.72 -10.56 -0.18
CA LEU A 50 -5.99 -10.64 0.55
C LEU A 50 -6.59 -12.06 0.50
N LEU A 51 -6.58 -12.70 -0.68
CA LEU A 51 -7.08 -14.06 -0.86
C LEU A 51 -6.21 -15.08 -0.12
N ASP A 52 -4.89 -14.89 -0.11
CA ASP A 52 -3.98 -15.73 0.67
C ASP A 52 -4.28 -15.61 2.17
N CYS A 53 -4.48 -14.38 2.66
CA CYS A 53 -4.87 -14.12 4.04
C CYS A 53 -6.22 -14.78 4.39
N GLU A 54 -7.21 -14.67 3.52
CA GLU A 54 -8.52 -15.34 3.69
C GLU A 54 -8.34 -16.87 3.81
N ALA A 55 -7.56 -17.45 2.90
CA ALA A 55 -7.36 -18.89 2.82
C ALA A 55 -6.62 -19.41 4.06
N SER A 56 -5.57 -18.72 4.51
CA SER A 56 -4.69 -19.16 5.59
C SER A 56 -5.16 -18.79 6.99
N ALA A 57 -6.07 -17.82 7.14
CA ALA A 57 -6.48 -17.36 8.47
C ALA A 57 -7.28 -18.44 9.23
N ASP A 58 -6.83 -18.70 10.46
CA ASP A 58 -7.58 -19.44 11.49
C ASP A 58 -8.33 -18.51 12.45
N LEU A 59 -7.86 -17.27 12.61
CA LEU A 59 -8.52 -16.23 13.40
C LEU A 59 -8.47 -14.91 12.63
N ALA A 60 -9.60 -14.20 12.60
CA ALA A 60 -9.66 -12.82 12.12
C ALA A 60 -10.18 -11.89 13.21
N ILE A 61 -9.53 -10.73 13.39
CA ILE A 61 -9.96 -9.69 14.33
C ILE A 61 -10.35 -8.46 13.51
N ALA A 62 -11.65 -8.20 13.42
CA ALA A 62 -12.21 -7.03 12.76
C ALA A 62 -12.31 -5.86 13.75
N VAL A 63 -11.68 -4.74 13.43
CA VAL A 63 -11.57 -3.58 14.33
C VAL A 63 -12.20 -2.37 13.67
N GLY A 64 -13.22 -1.77 14.30
CA GLY A 64 -13.75 -0.47 13.87
C GLY A 64 -14.37 -0.44 12.47
N THR A 65 -14.81 -1.58 11.95
CA THR A 65 -15.43 -1.72 10.62
C THR A 65 -16.89 -2.17 10.72
N SER A 66 -17.73 -1.70 9.80
CA SER A 66 -19.15 -2.08 9.70
C SER A 66 -19.38 -3.42 9.00
N LEU A 67 -18.35 -3.96 8.32
CA LEU A 67 -18.40 -5.20 7.53
C LEU A 67 -19.58 -5.23 6.54
N CYS A 68 -19.80 -4.11 5.85
CA CYS A 68 -21.00 -3.85 5.05
C CYS A 68 -20.95 -4.40 3.61
N GLY A 69 -20.14 -5.41 3.33
CA GLY A 69 -20.12 -6.12 2.04
C GLY A 69 -18.96 -5.74 1.13
N MET A 70 -17.84 -5.27 1.68
CA MET A 70 -16.62 -5.05 0.90
C MET A 70 -15.90 -6.39 0.66
N ASN A 71 -15.13 -6.49 -0.42
CA ASN A 71 -14.35 -7.70 -0.73
C ASN A 71 -13.45 -8.12 0.42
N ALA A 72 -12.90 -7.15 1.17
CA ALA A 72 -12.06 -7.41 2.34
C ALA A 72 -12.78 -8.12 3.50
N ASP A 73 -14.11 -8.05 3.58
CA ASP A 73 -14.88 -8.69 4.67
C ASP A 73 -14.75 -10.22 4.64
N ARG A 74 -14.40 -10.79 3.49
CA ARG A 74 -14.16 -12.24 3.32
C ARG A 74 -13.11 -12.78 4.29
N VAL A 75 -12.09 -11.97 4.63
CA VAL A 75 -11.04 -12.33 5.59
C VAL A 75 -11.61 -12.54 6.99
N VAL A 76 -12.78 -11.96 7.30
CA VAL A 76 -13.50 -12.16 8.56
C VAL A 76 -14.49 -13.32 8.45
N LEU A 77 -15.24 -13.38 7.34
CA LEU A 77 -16.31 -14.37 7.15
C LEU A 77 -15.80 -15.80 6.99
N THR A 78 -14.67 -15.99 6.31
CA THR A 78 -14.14 -17.32 6.04
C THR A 78 -13.66 -18.02 7.32
N PRO A 79 -12.85 -17.40 8.20
CA PRO A 79 -12.52 -17.96 9.52
C PRO A 79 -13.76 -18.24 10.37
N ALA A 80 -14.75 -17.34 10.39
CA ALA A 80 -16.02 -17.57 11.10
C ALA A 80 -16.72 -18.86 10.64
N ALA A 81 -16.90 -19.03 9.32
CA ALA A 81 -17.53 -20.22 8.75
C ALA A 81 -16.70 -21.50 8.96
N LYS A 82 -15.36 -21.39 9.05
CA LYS A 82 -14.49 -22.51 9.42
C LYS A 82 -14.69 -22.89 10.90
N ALA A 83 -14.85 -21.91 11.79
CA ALA A 83 -15.06 -22.15 13.22
C ALA A 83 -16.40 -22.85 13.53
N GLU A 84 -17.48 -22.51 12.82
CA GLU A 84 -18.76 -23.23 12.90
C GLU A 84 -18.61 -24.73 12.61
N LYS A 85 -17.61 -25.09 11.80
CA LYS A 85 -17.28 -26.48 11.43
C LYS A 85 -16.19 -27.09 12.32
N GLY A 86 -15.74 -26.38 13.36
CA GLY A 86 -14.67 -26.79 14.25
C GLY A 86 -13.27 -26.83 13.59
N LYS A 87 -13.05 -26.03 12.53
CA LYS A 87 -11.81 -26.05 11.73
C LYS A 87 -10.91 -24.83 11.91
N ALA A 88 -11.31 -23.84 12.69
CA ALA A 88 -10.59 -22.59 12.92
C ALA A 88 -11.03 -21.97 14.26
N LEU A 89 -10.32 -20.95 14.72
CA LEU A 89 -10.66 -20.17 15.92
C LEU A 89 -11.83 -19.21 15.67
N GLY A 90 -11.95 -18.70 14.44
CA GLY A 90 -13.13 -17.95 14.01
C GLY A 90 -12.91 -16.46 13.83
N ALA A 91 -13.91 -15.67 14.19
CA ALA A 91 -13.88 -14.21 14.00
C ALA A 91 -14.20 -13.47 15.30
N VAL A 92 -13.38 -12.46 15.60
CA VAL A 92 -13.61 -11.48 16.66
C VAL A 92 -14.00 -10.16 16.02
N ILE A 93 -15.08 -9.53 16.48
CA ILE A 93 -15.48 -8.19 16.02
C ILE A 93 -15.41 -7.23 17.20
N ILE A 94 -14.65 -6.15 17.05
CA ILE A 94 -14.42 -5.10 18.04
C ILE A 94 -14.92 -3.76 17.48
N GLY A 95 -15.74 -3.06 18.27
CA GLY A 95 -16.24 -1.73 17.91
C GLY A 95 -17.55 -1.39 18.63
N LEU A 96 -17.93 -0.12 18.61
CA LEU A 96 -19.09 0.39 19.34
C LEU A 96 -20.43 0.10 18.63
N GLN A 97 -20.43 0.14 17.30
CA GLN A 97 -21.64 -0.02 16.49
C GLN A 97 -21.89 -1.49 16.16
N ARG A 98 -23.16 -1.84 15.99
CA ARG A 98 -23.54 -3.15 15.44
C ARG A 98 -23.07 -3.27 14.00
N THR A 99 -22.61 -4.45 13.63
CA THR A 99 -22.27 -4.79 12.23
C THR A 99 -23.35 -5.69 11.65
N VAL A 100 -23.41 -5.80 10.31
CA VAL A 100 -24.30 -6.77 9.65
C VAL A 100 -23.84 -8.22 9.85
N ARG A 101 -22.64 -8.42 10.42
CA ARG A 101 -21.98 -9.71 10.63
C ARG A 101 -21.81 -10.10 12.09
N ASP A 102 -22.41 -9.34 13.04
CA ASP A 102 -22.31 -9.64 14.48
C ASP A 102 -22.71 -11.09 14.80
N GLY A 103 -23.74 -11.63 14.13
CA GLY A 103 -24.22 -13.00 14.33
C GLY A 103 -23.29 -14.11 13.82
N THR A 104 -22.29 -13.75 13.00
CA THR A 104 -21.28 -14.70 12.49
C THR A 104 -19.99 -14.69 13.33
N ALA A 105 -19.85 -13.74 14.25
CA ALA A 105 -18.65 -13.65 15.08
C ALA A 105 -18.63 -14.74 16.15
N THR A 106 -17.46 -15.32 16.37
CA THR A 106 -17.19 -16.20 17.52
C THR A 106 -17.14 -15.38 18.81
N LEU A 107 -16.69 -14.13 18.73
CA LEU A 107 -16.69 -13.18 19.84
C LEU A 107 -17.01 -11.77 19.33
N ARG A 108 -17.94 -11.08 20.01
CA ARG A 108 -18.29 -9.68 19.74
C ARG A 108 -18.03 -8.83 20.98
N ILE A 109 -17.20 -7.80 20.85
CA ILE A 109 -16.82 -6.89 21.94
C ILE A 109 -17.30 -5.46 21.64
N PHE A 110 -18.30 -4.99 22.38
CA PHE A 110 -18.84 -3.63 22.27
C PHE A 110 -18.05 -2.66 23.15
N GLU A 111 -16.90 -2.20 22.66
CA GLU A 111 -16.01 -1.29 23.38
C GLU A 111 -15.11 -0.52 22.41
N HIS A 112 -14.49 0.57 22.89
CA HIS A 112 -13.41 1.29 22.21
C HIS A 112 -12.20 0.37 21.98
N CYS A 113 -11.65 0.42 20.77
CA CYS A 113 -10.53 -0.44 20.37
C CYS A 113 -9.31 -0.26 21.29
N ASP A 114 -9.00 0.99 21.68
CA ASP A 114 -7.86 1.30 22.55
C ASP A 114 -7.97 0.58 23.91
N THR A 115 -9.15 0.57 24.51
CA THR A 115 -9.41 -0.15 25.77
C THR A 115 -9.20 -1.65 25.59
N VAL A 116 -9.78 -2.23 24.52
CA VAL A 116 -9.67 -3.67 24.26
C VAL A 116 -8.23 -4.09 24.01
N PHE A 117 -7.47 -3.34 23.21
CA PHE A 117 -6.08 -3.67 22.91
C PHE A 117 -5.15 -3.40 24.10
N SER A 118 -5.44 -2.43 24.97
CA SER A 118 -4.71 -2.26 26.23
C SER A 118 -4.90 -3.48 27.13
N MET A 119 -6.15 -3.92 27.35
CA MET A 119 -6.44 -5.10 28.16
C MET A 119 -5.85 -6.38 27.54
N LEU A 120 -5.89 -6.50 26.23
CA LEU A 120 -5.30 -7.63 25.52
C LEU A 120 -3.77 -7.64 25.65
N ALA A 121 -3.11 -6.49 25.57
CA ALA A 121 -1.67 -6.39 25.76
C ALA A 121 -1.26 -6.81 27.18
N ASP A 122 -2.02 -6.39 28.19
CA ASP A 122 -1.82 -6.80 29.59
C ASP A 122 -2.01 -8.31 29.76
N GLU A 123 -3.10 -8.87 29.22
CA GLU A 123 -3.41 -10.31 29.28
C GLU A 123 -2.34 -11.15 28.56
N MET A 124 -1.81 -10.66 27.44
CA MET A 124 -0.73 -11.30 26.69
C MET A 124 0.66 -11.05 27.29
N ALA A 125 0.76 -10.28 28.38
CA ALA A 125 2.01 -9.86 29.01
C ALA A 125 3.00 -9.23 28.01
N LEU A 126 2.49 -8.41 27.08
CA LEU A 126 3.33 -7.69 26.11
C LEU A 126 4.06 -6.53 26.80
N ALA A 127 5.35 -6.71 27.04
CA ALA A 127 6.18 -5.70 27.71
C ALA A 127 6.49 -4.48 26.82
N ASP A 128 6.39 -4.62 25.49
CA ASP A 128 6.96 -3.70 24.51
C ASP A 128 5.89 -3.03 23.61
N VAL A 129 4.73 -2.66 24.15
CA VAL A 129 3.76 -1.84 23.41
C VAL A 129 4.24 -0.38 23.44
N PRO A 130 4.63 0.23 22.31
CA PRO A 130 5.08 1.61 22.30
C PRO A 130 3.95 2.55 22.74
N PRO A 131 4.24 3.60 23.52
CA PRO A 131 3.23 4.59 23.86
C PRO A 131 2.78 5.33 22.58
N PRO A 132 1.59 5.95 22.59
CA PRO A 132 1.21 6.87 21.53
C PRO A 132 2.26 7.96 21.35
N ARG A 133 2.53 8.35 20.10
CA ARG A 133 3.43 9.47 19.79
C ARG A 133 2.90 10.76 20.41
N GLY A 134 3.83 11.59 20.90
CA GLY A 134 3.50 12.91 21.42
C GLY A 134 2.88 13.82 20.36
N ALA A 135 2.16 14.84 20.79
CA ALA A 135 1.61 15.83 19.86
C ALA A 135 2.73 16.52 19.08
N GLY A 136 2.67 16.46 17.74
CA GLY A 136 3.71 17.01 16.86
C GLY A 136 4.88 16.07 16.58
N GLU A 137 4.88 14.85 17.16
CA GLU A 137 5.83 13.80 16.82
C GLU A 137 5.28 12.95 15.67
N PHE A 138 6.11 12.71 14.67
CA PHE A 138 5.76 11.88 13.50
C PHE A 138 6.62 10.61 13.50
N PHE A 139 6.17 9.60 12.77
CA PHE A 139 7.02 8.47 12.47
C PHE A 139 8.16 8.91 11.54
N CYS A 140 9.39 8.61 11.94
CA CYS A 140 10.57 8.82 11.12
C CYS A 140 11.24 7.45 10.91
N PRO A 141 11.37 6.98 9.66
CA PRO A 141 12.18 5.81 9.33
C PRO A 141 13.60 5.93 9.90
N ALA A 142 14.18 4.80 10.34
CA ALA A 142 15.55 4.81 10.84
C ALA A 142 16.55 5.27 9.76
N VAL A 143 16.31 4.90 8.50
CA VAL A 143 17.13 5.35 7.35
C VAL A 143 17.15 6.87 7.16
N LEU A 144 16.13 7.59 7.64
CA LEU A 144 16.06 9.05 7.57
C LEU A 144 16.59 9.76 8.83
N SER A 145 16.94 9.01 9.87
CA SER A 145 17.25 9.57 11.17
C SER A 145 18.61 10.30 11.18
N GLY A 146 18.58 11.61 11.42
CA GLY A 146 19.78 12.43 11.65
C GLY A 146 20.52 12.95 10.41
N GLY A 147 20.03 12.69 9.19
CA GLY A 147 20.74 13.01 7.95
C GLY A 147 20.25 14.26 7.18
N GLY A 148 19.24 14.99 7.67
CA GLY A 148 18.69 16.15 6.94
C GLY A 148 18.24 15.77 5.53
N ASP A 149 18.46 16.66 4.56
CA ASP A 149 18.08 16.43 3.15
C ASP A 149 18.91 15.31 2.50
N ASP A 150 20.16 15.11 2.92
CA ASP A 150 21.02 14.05 2.38
C ASP A 150 20.51 12.64 2.71
N ALA A 151 19.67 12.52 3.75
CA ALA A 151 19.05 11.25 4.12
C ALA A 151 18.10 10.68 3.04
N TYR A 152 17.60 11.54 2.13
CA TYR A 152 16.72 11.13 1.03
C TYR A 152 17.47 10.56 -0.17
N LEU A 153 18.81 10.45 -0.10
CA LEU A 153 19.61 9.69 -1.06
C LEU A 153 19.99 8.33 -0.46
N LEU A 154 19.19 7.31 -0.73
CA LEU A 154 19.44 5.95 -0.30
C LEU A 154 20.36 5.25 -1.30
N GLN A 155 21.56 4.86 -0.88
CA GLN A 155 22.52 4.15 -1.73
C GLN A 155 22.60 2.67 -1.36
N GLY A 156 22.92 1.82 -2.35
CA GLY A 156 23.14 0.39 -2.15
C GLY A 156 21.85 -0.35 -1.78
N ILE A 157 20.70 0.16 -2.19
CA ILE A 157 19.43 -0.50 -1.92
C ILE A 157 19.29 -1.77 -2.80
N PRO A 158 18.62 -2.82 -2.30
CA PRO A 158 18.53 -4.13 -2.97
C PRO A 158 17.51 -4.17 -4.13
N TYR A 159 17.50 -3.17 -5.00
CA TYR A 159 16.55 -3.04 -6.09
C TYR A 159 17.24 -2.66 -7.40
N ASP A 160 16.68 -3.13 -8.52
CA ASP A 160 17.11 -2.68 -9.85
C ASP A 160 16.52 -1.29 -10.21
N ALA A 161 16.92 -0.76 -11.37
CA ALA A 161 16.42 0.53 -11.86
C ALA A 161 14.90 0.58 -12.10
N ALA A 162 14.22 -0.57 -12.23
CA ALA A 162 12.76 -0.66 -12.31
C ALA A 162 12.07 -0.83 -10.94
N GLY A 163 12.87 -0.78 -9.87
CA GLY A 163 12.45 -0.89 -8.48
C GLY A 163 12.06 -2.32 -8.12
N ARG A 164 12.47 -3.33 -8.89
CA ARG A 164 12.22 -4.75 -8.59
C ARG A 164 13.26 -5.23 -7.59
N PHE A 165 12.82 -5.93 -6.54
CA PHE A 165 13.73 -6.50 -5.56
C PHE A 165 14.71 -7.47 -6.23
N LEU A 166 16.00 -7.31 -5.94
CA LEU A 166 17.05 -8.23 -6.35
C LEU A 166 17.20 -9.29 -5.25
N PRO A 167 17.29 -10.59 -5.54
CA PRO A 167 17.58 -11.58 -4.50
C PRO A 167 19.04 -11.51 -4.01
N ASP A 168 19.29 -12.07 -2.82
CA ASP A 168 20.61 -12.12 -2.18
C ASP A 168 21.71 -12.64 -3.12
N GLY A 169 22.82 -11.91 -3.19
CA GLY A 169 23.98 -12.21 -4.04
C GLY A 169 24.23 -11.18 -5.15
N LEU A 170 23.25 -10.34 -5.48
CA LEU A 170 23.38 -9.25 -6.47
C LEU A 170 23.48 -7.84 -5.83
N HIS A 171 23.12 -7.71 -4.55
CA HIS A 171 23.06 -6.43 -3.81
C HIS A 171 24.37 -5.64 -3.79
N GLY A 172 25.50 -6.31 -3.54
CA GLY A 172 26.81 -5.66 -3.42
C GLY A 172 27.46 -5.30 -4.76
N VAL A 173 26.84 -5.67 -5.89
CA VAL A 173 27.42 -5.49 -7.24
C VAL A 173 26.54 -4.59 -8.12
N ILE A 174 25.22 -4.58 -7.89
CA ILE A 174 24.22 -3.90 -8.74
C ILE A 174 23.19 -3.11 -7.89
N GLY A 175 23.44 -2.94 -6.58
CA GLY A 175 22.53 -2.19 -5.71
C GLY A 175 22.28 -0.77 -6.25
N GLY A 176 21.01 -0.43 -6.45
CA GLY A 176 20.60 0.86 -6.97
C GLY A 176 20.78 2.01 -5.98
N ALA A 177 20.56 3.22 -6.46
CA ALA A 177 20.34 4.38 -5.63
C ALA A 177 18.88 4.83 -5.81
N LEU A 178 18.30 5.34 -4.73
CA LEU A 178 17.01 6.03 -4.74
C LEU A 178 17.22 7.43 -4.20
N ASP A 179 17.09 8.42 -5.06
CA ASP A 179 17.18 9.83 -4.75
C ASP A 179 15.78 10.45 -4.69
N LEU A 180 15.38 10.90 -3.50
CA LEU A 180 14.15 11.63 -3.26
C LEU A 180 14.42 13.07 -2.79
N ARG A 181 15.60 13.61 -3.09
CA ARG A 181 15.92 15.01 -2.81
C ARG A 181 15.13 15.95 -3.72
N GLU A 182 15.01 17.22 -3.33
CA GLU A 182 14.36 18.24 -4.15
C GLU A 182 14.93 18.25 -5.58
N SER A 183 14.04 18.43 -6.55
CA SER A 183 14.31 18.35 -8.00
C SER A 183 14.64 16.96 -8.57
N ALA A 184 14.72 15.90 -7.74
CA ALA A 184 14.92 14.55 -8.24
C ALA A 184 13.77 14.14 -9.16
N LYS A 185 14.10 13.64 -10.36
CA LYS A 185 13.13 13.11 -11.32
C LYS A 185 12.79 11.67 -10.97
N ILE A 186 11.50 11.37 -10.92
CA ILE A 186 10.99 10.08 -10.48
C ILE A 186 9.85 9.57 -11.36
N VAL A 187 9.65 8.26 -11.36
CA VAL A 187 8.63 7.57 -12.15
C VAL A 187 7.84 6.62 -11.25
N ILE A 188 6.51 6.61 -11.36
CA ILE A 188 5.64 5.64 -10.69
C ILE A 188 5.83 4.27 -11.35
N THR A 189 6.11 3.23 -10.59
CA THR A 189 6.49 1.91 -11.14
C THR A 189 5.30 1.00 -11.43
N GLN A 190 4.18 1.19 -10.73
CA GLN A 190 3.04 0.27 -10.73
C GLN A 190 1.70 0.97 -10.46
N GLY A 191 0.61 0.22 -10.61
CA GLY A 191 -0.75 0.73 -10.43
C GLY A 191 -1.25 1.58 -11.59
N LYS A 192 -2.36 2.30 -11.35
CA LYS A 192 -3.10 3.00 -12.41
C LYS A 192 -2.32 4.11 -13.12
N HIS A 193 -1.26 4.60 -12.49
CA HIS A 193 -0.41 5.69 -12.98
C HIS A 193 1.02 5.23 -13.27
N ALA A 194 1.24 3.91 -13.41
CA ALA A 194 2.55 3.37 -13.78
C ALA A 194 3.10 4.04 -15.05
N GLY A 195 4.31 4.57 -14.99
CA GLY A 195 4.97 5.32 -16.07
C GLY A 195 4.73 6.83 -16.03
N ALA A 196 3.91 7.34 -15.11
CA ALA A 196 3.80 8.78 -14.90
C ALA A 196 5.11 9.33 -14.34
N ARG A 197 5.67 10.32 -15.03
CA ARG A 197 6.86 11.07 -14.61
C ARG A 197 6.48 12.17 -13.63
N GLY A 198 7.37 12.43 -12.69
CA GLY A 198 7.24 13.51 -11.73
C GLY A 198 8.58 13.97 -11.20
N GLU A 199 8.49 14.89 -10.25
CA GLU A 199 9.64 15.51 -9.62
C GLU A 199 9.33 15.78 -8.16
N VAL A 200 10.33 15.62 -7.29
CA VAL A 200 10.23 16.03 -5.88
C VAL A 200 10.30 17.55 -5.79
N ASP A 201 9.28 18.19 -5.24
CA ASP A 201 9.15 19.64 -5.14
C ASP A 201 9.61 20.17 -3.77
N SER A 202 9.20 19.49 -2.69
CA SER A 202 9.52 19.85 -1.31
C SER A 202 9.15 18.71 -0.35
N TYR A 203 9.17 18.93 0.95
CA TYR A 203 8.68 18.00 1.96
C TYR A 203 7.51 18.60 2.78
N ASP A 204 6.66 17.75 3.34
CA ASP A 204 5.71 18.19 4.36
C ASP A 204 6.35 18.26 5.75
N ARG A 205 5.58 18.71 6.75
CA ARG A 205 6.04 18.81 8.14
C ARG A 205 6.37 17.46 8.79
N GLU A 206 5.92 16.35 8.20
CA GLU A 206 6.17 14.98 8.68
C GLU A 206 7.40 14.37 8.00
N GLY A 207 8.04 15.08 7.06
CA GLY A 207 9.16 14.57 6.26
C GLY A 207 8.72 13.69 5.09
N ASN A 208 7.47 13.81 4.63
CA ASN A 208 7.04 13.10 3.43
C ASN A 208 7.39 13.92 2.18
N PRO A 209 8.05 13.34 1.16
CA PRO A 209 8.27 14.02 -0.12
C PRO A 209 6.95 14.44 -0.78
N LYS A 210 6.86 15.70 -1.19
CA LYS A 210 5.81 16.22 -2.06
C LYS A 210 6.30 16.17 -3.48
N CYS A 211 5.60 15.44 -4.32
CA CYS A 211 5.99 15.14 -5.67
C CYS A 211 4.94 15.66 -6.66
N ARG A 212 5.37 16.36 -7.69
CA ARG A 212 4.50 16.83 -8.77
C ARG A 212 4.56 15.85 -9.93
N PHE A 213 3.47 15.11 -10.15
CA PHE A 213 3.38 14.13 -11.24
C PHE A 213 2.52 14.63 -12.40
N GLN A 214 2.86 14.22 -13.63
CA GLN A 214 2.02 14.44 -14.80
C GLN A 214 1.03 13.29 -14.96
N ILE A 215 -0.10 13.37 -14.25
CA ILE A 215 -1.11 12.29 -14.24
C ILE A 215 -2.27 12.55 -15.19
N ARG A 216 -2.88 11.47 -15.67
CA ARG A 216 -4.18 11.53 -16.35
C ARG A 216 -5.32 11.63 -15.35
N LEU A 217 -6.17 12.64 -15.50
CA LEU A 217 -7.38 12.79 -14.69
C LEU A 217 -8.46 11.75 -15.06
N ARG A 218 -8.45 11.25 -16.29
CA ARG A 218 -9.32 10.16 -16.75
C ARG A 218 -8.58 9.24 -17.71
N ARG A 219 -8.88 7.93 -17.63
CA ARG A 219 -8.19 6.87 -18.39
C ARG A 219 -8.34 7.02 -19.92
N ASP A 220 -9.42 7.64 -20.37
CA ASP A 220 -9.81 7.85 -21.77
C ASP A 220 -9.34 9.17 -22.36
N LYS A 221 -8.68 10.04 -21.57
CA LYS A 221 -8.27 11.37 -22.02
C LYS A 221 -6.76 11.52 -22.10
N ALA A 222 -6.32 12.15 -23.20
CA ALA A 222 -4.91 12.47 -23.42
C ALA A 222 -4.39 13.58 -22.49
N PHE A 223 -5.28 14.39 -21.92
CA PHE A 223 -4.91 15.51 -21.07
C PHE A 223 -4.26 15.01 -19.76
N LYS A 224 -2.99 15.38 -19.58
CA LYS A 224 -2.24 15.23 -18.34
C LYS A 224 -2.27 16.57 -17.59
N ALA A 225 -2.46 16.49 -16.29
CA ALA A 225 -2.36 17.64 -15.40
C ALA A 225 -1.23 17.40 -14.40
N ALA A 226 -0.50 18.46 -14.07
CA ALA A 226 0.33 18.46 -12.89
C ALA A 226 -0.56 18.22 -11.67
N TYR A 227 -0.21 17.22 -10.87
CA TYR A 227 -0.92 16.87 -9.66
C TYR A 227 0.08 16.60 -8.55
N ASP A 228 -0.11 17.29 -7.42
CA ASP A 228 0.76 17.16 -6.27
C ASP A 228 0.31 15.94 -5.45
N LEU A 229 1.22 14.99 -5.28
CA LEU A 229 1.05 13.81 -4.44
C LEU A 229 2.05 13.89 -3.30
N VAL A 230 1.62 13.47 -2.11
CA VAL A 230 2.53 13.27 -0.98
C VAL A 230 2.92 11.80 -0.97
N LEU A 231 4.21 11.50 -0.91
CA LEU A 231 4.73 10.15 -0.82
C LEU A 231 5.07 9.85 0.63
N GLY A 232 4.43 8.85 1.23
CA GLY A 232 4.73 8.50 2.61
C GLY A 232 6.18 8.08 2.77
N SER A 233 6.91 8.60 3.76
CA SER A 233 8.33 8.27 3.95
C SER A 233 8.55 6.86 4.54
N TRP A 234 7.51 6.24 5.09
CA TRP A 234 7.60 4.98 5.82
C TRP A 234 8.12 3.77 5.03
N TRP A 235 7.86 3.71 3.72
CA TRP A 235 8.34 2.60 2.90
C TRP A 235 9.85 2.68 2.63
N LEU A 236 10.51 3.81 2.92
CA LEU A 236 11.95 3.96 2.73
C LEU A 236 12.76 3.01 3.61
N GLN A 237 12.26 2.69 4.80
CA GLN A 237 12.87 1.64 5.61
C GLN A 237 12.76 0.28 4.92
N ALA A 238 11.57 -0.05 4.37
CA ALA A 238 11.37 -1.29 3.63
C ALA A 238 12.20 -1.35 2.32
N ALA A 239 12.47 -0.20 1.71
CA ALA A 239 13.39 -0.08 0.58
C ALA A 239 14.85 -0.29 1.01
N ALA A 240 15.27 0.25 2.15
CA ALA A 240 16.61 -0.01 2.67
C ALA A 240 16.79 -1.49 3.03
N ASP A 241 15.78 -2.10 3.64
CA ASP A 241 15.82 -3.46 4.16
C ASP A 241 15.49 -4.54 3.10
N GLY A 242 15.00 -4.15 1.92
CA GLY A 242 14.65 -5.12 0.87
C GLY A 242 13.41 -5.95 1.17
N THR A 243 12.45 -5.44 1.94
CA THR A 243 11.32 -6.24 2.44
C THR A 243 10.07 -6.16 1.57
N VAL A 244 10.06 -5.32 0.53
CA VAL A 244 8.94 -5.20 -0.41
C VAL A 244 9.37 -5.71 -1.79
N PRO A 245 8.46 -6.35 -2.55
CA PRO A 245 8.82 -6.91 -3.85
C PRO A 245 9.13 -5.83 -4.90
N ARG A 246 8.56 -4.63 -4.72
CA ARG A 246 8.73 -3.52 -5.65
C ARG A 246 8.61 -2.16 -4.97
N LEU A 247 9.47 -1.22 -5.37
CA LEU A 247 9.39 0.18 -4.94
C LEU A 247 8.22 0.91 -5.61
N PRO A 248 7.52 1.83 -4.93
CA PRO A 248 6.40 2.57 -5.50
C PRO A 248 6.83 3.58 -6.57
N VAL A 249 8.04 4.13 -6.41
CA VAL A 249 8.68 5.05 -7.34
C VAL A 249 10.16 4.70 -7.49
N VAL A 250 10.75 5.09 -8.61
CA VAL A 250 12.18 5.01 -8.90
C VAL A 250 12.65 6.31 -9.52
N ASN A 251 13.95 6.56 -9.51
CA ASN A 251 14.52 7.65 -10.30
C ASN A 251 14.33 7.41 -11.80
N GLU A 252 14.12 8.50 -12.54
CA GLU A 252 14.13 8.44 -14.00
C GLU A 252 15.52 8.00 -14.48
N PRO A 253 15.64 6.89 -15.25
CA PRO A 253 16.94 6.40 -15.67
C PRO A 253 17.63 7.36 -16.64
N ASP A 254 18.94 7.57 -16.46
CA ASP A 254 19.79 8.31 -17.40
C ASP A 254 19.69 7.73 -18.80
N GLU A 255 19.75 8.54 -19.86
CA GLU A 255 19.61 8.06 -21.26
C GLU A 255 20.63 6.97 -21.64
N GLU A 256 21.82 7.00 -21.02
CA GLU A 256 22.92 6.06 -21.26
C GLU A 256 22.74 4.71 -20.54
N ASP A 257 21.85 4.62 -19.54
CA ASP A 257 21.61 3.38 -18.81
C ASP A 257 20.88 2.36 -19.69
N SER A 258 21.61 1.32 -20.11
CA SER A 258 21.07 0.24 -20.94
C SER A 258 20.71 -1.02 -20.12
N SER A 259 20.60 -0.91 -18.80
CA SER A 259 20.16 -2.03 -17.95
C SER A 259 18.73 -2.44 -18.28
N GLU A 260 18.39 -3.69 -18.01
CA GLU A 260 17.04 -4.21 -18.21
C GLU A 260 16.00 -3.39 -17.42
N GLY A 261 16.35 -2.99 -16.19
CA GLY A 261 15.50 -2.13 -15.35
C GLY A 261 15.25 -0.76 -15.99
N ALA A 262 16.30 -0.10 -16.48
CA ALA A 262 16.15 1.20 -17.14
C ALA A 262 15.30 1.10 -18.42
N MET A 263 15.52 0.07 -19.23
CA MET A 263 14.70 -0.20 -20.42
C MET A 263 13.23 -0.45 -20.05
N ALA A 264 12.97 -1.19 -18.96
CA ALA A 264 11.61 -1.44 -18.49
C ALA A 264 10.90 -0.16 -18.02
N VAL A 265 11.59 0.75 -17.32
CA VAL A 265 11.03 2.04 -16.91
C VAL A 265 10.73 2.93 -18.12
N ARG A 266 11.61 2.97 -19.12
CA ARG A 266 11.36 3.71 -20.38
C ARG A 266 10.15 3.14 -21.12
N ALA A 267 10.06 1.81 -21.24
CA ALA A 267 8.90 1.15 -21.85
C ALA A 267 7.60 1.47 -21.12
N LEU A 268 7.64 1.54 -19.78
CA LEU A 268 6.50 1.92 -18.95
C LEU A 268 6.08 3.38 -19.20
N CYS A 269 7.04 4.31 -19.29
CA CYS A 269 6.77 5.69 -19.65
C CYS A 269 6.14 5.80 -21.05
N ASP A 270 6.71 5.10 -22.03
CA ASP A 270 6.20 5.03 -23.41
C ASP A 270 4.76 4.49 -23.45
N GLU A 271 4.48 3.42 -22.73
CA GLU A 271 3.12 2.86 -22.64
C GLU A 271 2.16 3.86 -22.01
N TYR A 272 2.58 4.50 -20.91
CA TYR A 272 1.81 5.57 -20.29
C TYR A 272 1.58 6.73 -21.25
N GLU A 273 2.43 6.96 -22.24
CA GLU A 273 2.19 7.94 -23.31
C GLU A 273 1.28 7.41 -24.43
N ARG A 274 1.43 6.14 -24.84
CA ARG A 274 0.77 5.52 -26.00
C ARG A 274 -0.74 5.26 -25.87
N VAL A 275 -1.28 5.13 -24.66
CA VAL A 275 -2.73 4.89 -24.41
C VAL A 275 -3.64 5.97 -25.06
N VAL A 276 -3.07 7.03 -25.63
CA VAL A 276 -3.74 8.05 -26.46
C VAL A 276 -4.24 7.56 -27.84
N LEU A 277 -3.79 6.42 -28.38
CA LEU A 277 -4.07 6.08 -29.80
C LEU A 277 -5.13 5.00 -30.09
N LEU A 278 -5.66 4.29 -29.10
CA LEU A 278 -6.71 3.30 -29.33
C LEU A 278 -8.10 3.91 -29.13
N ARG A 279 -8.88 3.98 -30.21
CA ARG A 279 -10.29 4.43 -30.16
C ARG A 279 -11.15 3.41 -29.37
N PRO A 280 -12.20 3.83 -28.65
CA PRO A 280 -12.98 2.96 -27.76
C PRO A 280 -13.93 1.95 -28.46
N THR A 281 -13.66 1.44 -29.66
CA THR A 281 -14.65 0.63 -30.40
C THR A 281 -14.41 -0.89 -30.40
N ASP A 282 -13.26 -1.38 -29.92
CA ASP A 282 -12.89 -2.79 -30.14
C ASP A 282 -12.79 -3.65 -28.88
N ALA A 283 -13.18 -3.12 -27.71
CA ALA A 283 -13.26 -3.93 -26.50
C ALA A 283 -14.62 -4.67 -26.42
N PRO A 284 -14.65 -6.02 -26.34
CA PRO A 284 -15.90 -6.73 -26.11
C PRO A 284 -16.50 -6.30 -24.75
N PRO A 285 -17.85 -6.22 -24.66
CA PRO A 285 -18.49 -5.81 -23.42
C PRO A 285 -18.10 -6.74 -22.27
N LEU A 286 -17.68 -6.14 -21.15
CA LEU A 286 -17.44 -6.87 -19.92
C LEU A 286 -18.73 -7.58 -19.48
N PRO A 287 -18.66 -8.82 -18.99
CA PRO A 287 -19.83 -9.51 -18.46
C PRO A 287 -20.41 -8.69 -17.28
N PRO A 288 -21.74 -8.68 -17.11
CA PRO A 288 -22.37 -7.93 -16.03
C PRO A 288 -21.84 -8.40 -14.67
N GLN A 289 -21.26 -7.48 -13.90
CA GLN A 289 -20.95 -7.68 -12.48
C GLN A 289 -22.26 -7.73 -11.69
N GLY A 290 -22.91 -8.89 -11.72
CA GLY A 290 -24.04 -9.19 -10.86
C GLY A 290 -23.56 -9.40 -9.43
N TRP A 291 -23.79 -8.41 -8.57
CA TRP A 291 -23.81 -8.60 -7.12
C TRP A 291 -25.08 -9.36 -6.76
N ASN A 292 -25.00 -10.69 -6.79
CA ASN A 292 -25.95 -11.57 -6.12
C ASN A 292 -25.17 -12.74 -5.54
N VAL A 293 -24.74 -12.57 -4.29
CA VAL A 293 -24.46 -13.73 -3.44
C VAL A 293 -25.84 -14.20 -2.95
N PRO A 294 -26.26 -15.45 -3.20
CA PRO A 294 -27.51 -15.95 -2.66
C PRO A 294 -27.49 -15.90 -1.12
N GLU A 295 -28.64 -15.55 -0.54
CA GLU A 295 -28.93 -15.57 0.90
C GLU A 295 -28.58 -16.90 1.57
#